data_AF-A0A4R9JTG5-F1
#
_entry.id   AF-A0A4R9JTG5-F1
#
_cell.length_a   1.000
_cell.length_b   1.000
_cell.length_c   1.000
_cell.angle_alpha   90.00
_cell.angle_beta   90.00
_cell.angle_gamma   90.00
#
_symmetry.space_group_name_H-M   'P 1'
#
loop_
_entity.id
_entity.type
_entity.pdbx_description
1 polymer ?
#
loop_
_entity_poly.entity_id
_entity_poly.type
_entity_poly.pdbx_seq_one_letter_code
_entity_poly.pdbx_strand_id
1 'polypeptide(L)'
;MVLLRFSFLFLTLFSLSQCTKTNPSYEACERADLDYLACSLVVYQSYTFCAESASAISGSTETKAAAKFQCDAERLVGSYLCEDIKKKACGTK
;
A
#
# COMPACT_ATOMS: atom_id res chain seq x y z
N MET A 1 4.76 2.39 -54.11
CA MET A 1 5.04 3.29 -52.96
C MET A 1 3.88 3.44 -51.98
N VAL A 2 2.62 3.52 -52.43
CA VAL A 2 1.45 3.72 -51.53
C VAL A 2 1.21 2.54 -50.58
N LEU A 3 1.29 1.29 -51.07
CA LEU A 3 1.13 0.07 -50.25
C LEU A 3 2.19 -0.06 -49.14
N LEU A 4 3.43 0.36 -49.41
CA LEU A 4 4.52 0.31 -48.43
C LEU A 4 4.32 1.35 -47.31
N ARG A 5 3.75 2.52 -47.64
CA ARG A 5 3.34 3.53 -46.65
C ARG A 5 2.21 3.04 -45.76
N PHE A 6 1.19 2.38 -46.31
CA PHE A 6 0.10 1.79 -45.53
C PHE A 6 0.58 0.66 -44.61
N SER A 7 1.48 -0.21 -45.09
CA SER A 7 2.04 -1.28 -44.26
C SER A 7 2.85 -0.74 -43.08
N PHE A 8 3.59 0.36 -43.28
CA PHE A 8 4.36 1.01 -42.22
C PHE A 8 3.44 1.65 -41.17
N LEU A 9 2.37 2.30 -41.63
CA LEU A 9 1.37 2.94 -40.78
C LEU A 9 0.58 1.91 -39.95
N PHE A 10 0.30 0.74 -40.53
CA PHE A 10 -0.33 -0.37 -39.82
C PHE A 10 0.60 -0.98 -38.75
N LEU A 11 1.89 -1.13 -39.06
CA LEU A 11 2.90 -1.63 -38.12
C LEU A 11 3.11 -0.67 -36.93
N THR A 12 3.10 0.63 -37.16
CA THR A 12 3.23 1.61 -36.07
C THR A 12 1.99 1.65 -35.18
N LEU A 13 0.78 1.60 -35.76
CA LEU A 13 -0.45 1.51 -34.96
C LEU A 13 -0.54 0.20 -34.16
N PHE A 14 -0.14 -0.92 -34.75
CA PHE A 14 -0.13 -2.20 -34.05
C PHE A 14 0.89 -2.20 -32.90
N SER A 15 2.09 -1.66 -33.14
CA SER A 15 3.12 -1.51 -32.09
C SER A 15 2.66 -0.63 -30.94
N LEU A 16 1.97 0.47 -31.22
CA LEU A 16 1.41 1.35 -30.19
C LEU A 16 0.31 0.65 -29.37
N SER A 17 -0.56 -0.15 -30.02
CA SER A 17 -1.62 -0.89 -29.33
C SER A 17 -1.11 -1.98 -28.37
N GLN A 18 0.10 -2.50 -28.61
CA GLN A 18 0.75 -3.50 -27.75
C GLN A 18 1.50 -2.86 -26.57
N CYS A 19 1.94 -1.60 -26.70
CA CYS A 19 2.59 -0.86 -25.60
C CYS A 19 1.61 -0.33 -24.54
N THR A 20 0.33 -0.17 -24.85
CA THR A 20 -0.67 0.27 -23.85
C THR A 20 -1.19 -0.86 -22.96
N LYS A 21 -0.73 -2.09 -23.16
CA LYS A 21 -1.03 -3.22 -22.27
C LYS A 21 -0.13 -3.13 -21.04
N THR A 22 -0.42 -2.18 -20.15
CA THR A 22 -0.03 -2.33 -18.76
C THR A 22 -0.57 -3.67 -18.31
N ASN A 23 0.32 -4.56 -17.88
CA ASN A 23 -0.07 -5.85 -17.37
C ASN A 23 -1.11 -5.60 -16.26
N PRO A 24 -2.31 -6.20 -16.27
CA PRO A 24 -3.31 -5.97 -15.23
C PRO A 24 -2.77 -6.29 -13.83
N SER A 25 -1.76 -7.17 -13.73
CA SER A 25 -1.03 -7.43 -12.49
C SER A 25 -0.18 -6.25 -12.01
N TYR A 26 0.28 -5.37 -12.91
CA TYR A 26 1.03 -4.16 -12.57
C TYR A 26 0.11 -3.07 -12.03
N GLU A 27 -1.00 -2.80 -12.70
CA GLU A 27 -1.99 -1.81 -12.23
C GLU A 27 -2.62 -2.23 -10.90
N ALA A 28 -2.91 -3.52 -10.72
CA ALA A 28 -3.38 -4.05 -9.44
C ALA A 28 -2.34 -3.87 -8.32
N CYS A 29 -1.06 -3.99 -8.64
CA CYS A 29 0.01 -3.85 -7.66
C CYS A 29 0.29 -2.38 -7.30
N GLU A 30 0.23 -1.47 -8.27
CA GLU A 30 0.31 -0.03 -8.02
C GLU A 30 -0.82 0.44 -7.09
N ARG A 31 -2.05 -0.05 -7.33
CA ARG A 31 -3.19 0.24 -6.45
C ARG A 31 -3.00 -0.32 -5.04
N ALA A 32 -2.45 -1.53 -4.93
CA ALA A 32 -2.14 -2.14 -3.64
C ALA A 32 -1.05 -1.41 -2.85
N ASP A 33 -0.11 -0.74 -3.54
CA ASP A 33 0.86 0.14 -2.90
C ASP A 33 0.18 1.37 -2.29
N LEU A 34 -0.77 1.96 -3.02
CA LEU A 34 -1.61 3.05 -2.52
C LEU A 34 -2.43 2.62 -1.29
N ASP A 35 -3.05 1.43 -1.35
CA ASP A 35 -3.83 0.87 -0.24
C ASP A 35 -2.94 0.59 0.98
N TYR A 36 -1.72 0.11 0.78
CA TYR A 36 -0.72 -0.04 1.84
C TYR A 36 -0.36 1.31 2.48
N LEU A 37 -0.14 2.34 1.68
CA LEU A 37 0.16 3.68 2.17
C LEU A 37 -1.00 4.24 3.01
N ALA A 38 -2.24 4.09 2.53
CA ALA A 38 -3.43 4.51 3.26
C ALA A 38 -3.59 3.74 4.58
N CYS A 39 -3.44 2.42 4.55
CA CYS A 39 -3.50 1.55 5.72
C CYS A 39 -2.43 1.94 6.76
N SER A 40 -1.17 2.10 6.33
CA SER A 40 -0.08 2.47 7.21
C SER A 40 -0.27 3.86 7.84
N LEU A 41 -0.85 4.82 7.10
CA LEU A 41 -1.20 6.14 7.63
C LEU A 41 -2.25 6.04 8.74
N VAL A 42 -3.30 5.24 8.55
CA VAL A 42 -4.34 5.02 9.57
C VAL A 42 -3.78 4.33 10.81
N VAL A 43 -2.94 3.31 10.63
CA VAL A 43 -2.24 2.62 11.74
C VAL A 43 -1.35 3.60 12.51
N TYR A 44 -0.63 4.47 11.79
CA TYR A 44 0.21 5.48 12.44
C TYR A 44 -0.63 6.49 13.23
N GLN A 45 -1.72 7.00 12.64
CA GLN A 45 -2.57 8.00 13.28
C GLN A 45 -3.28 7.44 14.51
N SER A 46 -3.82 6.22 14.42
CA SER A 46 -4.40 5.51 15.56
C SER A 46 -3.38 5.24 16.67
N TYR A 47 -2.16 4.82 16.32
CA TYR A 47 -1.06 4.71 17.28
C TYR A 47 -0.74 6.04 17.96
N THR A 48 -0.63 7.14 17.22
CA THR A 48 -0.31 8.46 17.82
C THR A 48 -1.38 8.89 18.82
N PHE A 49 -2.66 8.70 18.47
CA PHE A 49 -3.78 9.00 19.36
C PHE A 49 -3.78 8.11 20.60
N CYS A 50 -3.54 6.81 20.43
CA CYS A 50 -3.44 5.85 21.53
C CYS A 50 -2.27 6.21 22.46
N ALA A 51 -1.09 6.49 21.91
CA ALA A 51 0.10 6.83 22.67
C ALA A 51 -0.07 8.14 23.46
N GLU A 52 -0.72 9.14 22.86
CA GLU A 52 -1.06 10.39 23.54
C GLU A 52 -2.05 10.13 24.68
N SER A 53 -3.11 9.37 24.42
CA SER A 53 -4.11 8.98 25.42
C SER A 53 -3.47 8.19 26.58
N ALA A 54 -2.59 7.23 26.27
CA ALA A 54 -1.86 6.43 27.25
C ALA A 54 -0.95 7.30 28.13
N SER A 55 -0.36 8.36 27.56
CA SER A 55 0.46 9.31 28.33
C SER A 55 -0.36 10.16 29.31
N ALA A 56 -1.64 10.40 29.00
CA ALA A 56 -2.57 11.17 29.81
C ALA A 56 -3.25 10.35 30.93
N ILE A 57 -3.10 9.02 30.95
CA ILE A 57 -3.66 8.15 31.99
C ILE A 57 -3.09 8.51 33.37
N SER A 58 -3.96 8.64 34.37
CA SER A 58 -3.55 8.77 35.77
C SER A 58 -3.25 7.39 36.38
N GLY A 59 -2.14 7.24 37.10
CA GLY A 59 -1.75 5.95 37.67
C GLY A 59 -0.25 5.83 37.95
N SER A 60 0.18 4.61 38.33
CA SER A 60 1.59 4.27 38.51
C SER A 60 2.34 4.27 37.17
N THR A 61 3.67 4.36 37.22
CA THR A 61 4.54 4.23 36.04
C THR A 61 4.28 2.94 35.27
N GLU A 62 3.96 1.85 35.96
CA GLU A 62 3.64 0.54 35.38
C GLU A 62 2.34 0.58 34.58
N THR A 63 1.30 1.26 35.08
CA THR A 63 0.02 1.40 34.35
C THR A 63 0.18 2.22 33.07
N LYS A 64 0.97 3.30 33.11
CA LYS A 64 1.29 4.10 31.92
C LYS A 64 2.11 3.29 30.91
N ALA A 65 3.08 2.51 31.39
CA ALA A 65 3.87 1.64 30.53
C ALA A 65 3.02 0.57 29.86
N ALA A 66 2.15 -0.12 30.61
CA ALA A 66 1.25 -1.14 30.09
C ALA A 66 0.31 -0.59 29.00
N ALA A 67 -0.28 0.60 29.22
CA ALA A 67 -1.11 1.26 28.21
C ALA A 67 -0.32 1.61 26.95
N LYS A 68 0.91 2.11 27.09
CA LYS A 68 1.79 2.37 25.93
C LYS A 68 2.14 1.08 25.18
N PHE A 69 2.44 0.00 25.90
CA PHE A 69 2.73 -1.30 25.29
C PHE A 69 1.56 -1.85 24.48
N GLN A 70 0.31 -1.61 24.91
CA GLN A 70 -0.87 -1.96 24.11
C GLN A 70 -0.89 -1.20 22.78
N CYS A 71 -0.67 0.11 22.80
CA CYS A 71 -0.59 0.91 21.57
C CYS A 71 0.53 0.42 20.64
N ASP A 72 1.70 0.08 21.17
CA ASP A 72 2.82 -0.46 20.39
C ASP A 72 2.48 -1.81 19.76
N ALA A 73 1.77 -2.68 20.49
CA ALA A 73 1.31 -3.97 19.99
C ALA A 73 0.27 -3.81 18.87
N GLU A 74 -0.72 -2.93 19.04
CA GLU A 74 -1.73 -2.63 18.02
C GLU A 74 -1.09 -2.07 16.75
N ARG A 75 -0.10 -1.17 16.89
CA ARG A 75 0.67 -0.67 15.75
C ARG A 75 1.36 -1.79 15.00
N LEU A 76 2.01 -2.71 15.71
CA LEU A 76 2.73 -3.83 15.11
C LEU A 76 1.78 -4.73 14.32
N VAL A 77 0.64 -5.11 14.92
CA VAL A 77 -0.39 -5.93 14.27
C VAL A 77 -0.96 -5.22 13.05
N GLY A 78 -1.26 -3.92 13.16
CA GLY A 78 -1.74 -3.10 12.06
C GLY A 78 -0.75 -3.05 10.90
N SER A 79 0.54 -2.87 11.18
CA SER A 79 1.58 -2.88 10.14
C SER A 79 1.65 -4.22 9.41
N TYR A 80 1.59 -5.34 10.12
CA TYR A 80 1.55 -6.68 9.49
C TYR A 80 0.30 -6.88 8.63
N LEU A 81 -0.86 -6.38 9.08
CA LEU A 81 -2.09 -6.43 8.29
C LEU A 81 -1.95 -5.65 6.98
N CYS A 82 -1.41 -4.42 7.02
CA CYS A 82 -1.19 -3.63 5.82
C CYS A 82 -0.24 -4.34 4.84
N GLU A 83 0.86 -4.93 5.34
CA GLU A 83 1.77 -5.71 4.50
C GLU A 83 1.11 -6.94 3.88
N ASP A 84 0.29 -7.66 4.63
CA ASP A 84 -0.41 -8.85 4.15
C ASP A 84 -1.42 -8.51 3.04
N ILE A 85 -2.14 -7.38 3.16
CA ILE A 85 -3.01 -6.85 2.11
C ILE A 85 -2.21 -6.61 0.82
N LYS A 86 -1.06 -5.93 0.92
CA LYS A 86 -0.19 -5.67 -0.24
C LYS A 86 0.34 -6.96 -0.85
N LYS A 87 0.83 -7.91 -0.03
CA LYS A 87 1.35 -9.21 -0.48
C LYS A 87 0.29 -10.03 -1.20
N LYS A 88 -0.96 -10.01 -0.73
CA LYS A 88 -2.08 -10.71 -1.38
C LYS A 88 -2.40 -10.14 -2.76
N ALA A 89 -2.25 -8.83 -2.95
CA ALA A 89 -2.57 -8.17 -4.22
C ALA A 89 -1.40 -8.18 -5.23
N CYS A 90 -0.16 -8.01 -4.78
CA CYS A 90 1.04 -7.96 -5.64
C CYS A 90 1.78 -9.30 -5.80
N GLY A 91 1.52 -10.27 -4.91
CA GLY A 91 2.37 -11.45 -4.71
C GLY A 91 3.64 -11.15 -3.89
N THR A 92 4.29 -12.21 -3.40
CA THR A 92 5.63 -12.14 -2.80
C THR A 92 6.66 -12.17 -3.92
N LYS A 93 7.09 -11.02 -4.42
CA LYS A 93 8.35 -10.96 -5.17
C LYS A 93 9.52 -11.00 -4.21
#